data_AF-A0A1J3FW09-F1
#
_entry.id   AF-A0A1J3FW09-F1
#
_cell.length_a   1.000
_cell.length_b   1.000
_cell.length_c   1.000
_cell.angle_alpha   90.00
_cell.angle_beta   90.00
_cell.angle_gamma   90.00
#
_symmetry.space_group_name_H-M   'P 1'
#
loop_
_entity.id
_entity.type
_entity.pdbx_description
1 polymer ?
#
loop_
_entity_poly.entity_id
_entity_poly.type
_entity_poly.pdbx_seq_one_letter_code
_entity_poly.pdbx_strand_id
1 'polypeptide(L)' 'FQHAGHRDKVVDFHWNLLDPWTIVSVSDDCERNRGGGTLQIWRMIDLIYRPEDEVLTELEKFKSHVLLCAYNS' A
#
# COMPACT_ATOMS: atom_id res chain seq x y z
N PHE A 1 4.26 15.48 -10.44
CA PHE A 1 3.73 14.10 -10.38
C PHE A 1 4.82 13.17 -10.87
N GLN A 2 5.40 12.39 -9.96
CA GLN A 2 6.36 11.34 -10.29
C GLN A 2 5.53 10.06 -10.41
N HIS A 3 5.45 9.45 -11.60
CA HIS A 3 4.76 8.18 -11.77
C HIS A 3 5.57 7.09 -11.07
N ALA A 4 5.22 6.78 -9.83
CA ALA A 4 5.62 5.53 -9.18
C ALA A 4 4.53 4.51 -9.50
N GLY A 5 4.82 3.57 -10.39
CA GLY A 5 3.90 2.53 -10.83
C GLY A 5 4.67 1.43 -11.55
N HIS A 6 3.99 0.36 -11.92
CA HIS A 6 4.59 -0.71 -12.74
C HIS A 6 5.17 -0.12 -14.04
N ARG A 7 6.36 -0.60 -14.42
CA ARG A 7 7.06 -0.13 -15.64
C ARG A 7 6.57 -0.84 -16.90
N ASP A 8 5.86 -1.95 -16.73
CA ASP A 8 5.25 -2.73 -17.80
C ASP A 8 3.74 -2.94 -17.54
N LYS A 9 3.06 -3.65 -18.45
CA LYS A 9 1.62 -3.89 -18.41
C LYS A 9 1.21 -4.52 -17.08
N VAL A 10 0.28 -3.87 -16.39
CA VAL A 10 -0.41 -4.47 -15.25
C VAL A 10 -1.30 -5.61 -15.76
N VAL A 11 -1.05 -6.82 -15.26
CA VAL A 11 -1.72 -8.04 -15.70
C VAL A 11 -2.92 -8.39 -14.84
N ASP A 12 -2.94 -7.94 -13.58
CA ASP A 12 -4.06 -8.16 -12.67
C ASP A 12 -4.16 -7.11 -11.54
N PHE A 13 -5.39 -6.91 -11.06
CA PHE A 13 -5.70 -6.10 -9.87
C PHE A 13 -6.63 -6.87 -8.95
N HIS A 14 -6.36 -6.83 -7.65
CA HIS A 14 -7.20 -7.46 -6.64
C HIS A 14 -7.51 -6.51 -5.48
N TRP A 15 -8.79 -6.45 -5.10
CA TRP A 15 -9.23 -5.73 -3.91
C TRP A 15 -9.18 -6.64 -2.70
N ASN A 16 -8.58 -6.18 -1.61
CA ASN A 16 -8.62 -6.94 -0.38
C ASN A 16 -10.04 -6.93 0.21
N LEU A 17 -10.68 -8.10 0.29
CA LEU A 17 -12.03 -8.24 0.86
C LEU A 17 -12.07 -8.03 2.38
N LEU A 18 -10.92 -8.19 3.06
CA LEU A 18 -10.80 -8.03 4.51
C LEU A 18 -10.40 -6.61 4.91
N ASP A 19 -9.87 -5.82 3.97
CA ASP A 19 -9.40 -4.45 4.22
C ASP A 19 -9.81 -3.55 3.04
N PRO A 20 -11.01 -2.93 3.13
CA PRO A 20 -11.50 -2.02 2.10
C PRO A 20 -10.48 -0.92 1.79
N TRP A 21 -10.35 -0.52 0.52
CA TRP A 21 -9.38 0.48 0.04
C TRP A 21 -7.91 0.04 -0.01
N THR A 22 -7.64 -1.25 0.22
CA THR A 22 -6.37 -1.88 -0.11
C THR A 22 -6.46 -2.59 -1.46
N ILE A 23 -5.61 -2.18 -2.40
CA ILE A 23 -5.53 -2.70 -3.77
C ILE A 23 -4.16 -3.32 -3.97
N VAL A 24 -4.14 -4.51 -4.57
CA VAL A 24 -2.92 -5.16 -5.03
C VAL A 24 -2.89 -5.12 -6.55
N SER A 25 -1.73 -4.84 -7.12
CA SER A 25 -1.51 -4.84 -8.56
C SER A 25 -0.28 -5.66 -8.91
N VAL A 26 -0.38 -6.48 -9.94
CA VAL A 26 0.69 -7.35 -10.43
C VAL A 26 1.05 -6.92 -11.85
N SER A 27 2.32 -6.74 -12.13
CA SER A 27 2.84 -6.65 -13.50
C SER A 27 3.77 -7.80 -13.81
N ASP A 28 3.86 -8.14 -15.09
CA ASP A 28 4.87 -9.05 -15.60
C ASP A 28 5.98 -8.20 -16.22
N ASP A 29 6.92 -7.75 -15.37
CA ASP A 29 8.05 -6.94 -15.81
C ASP A 29 9.09 -7.88 -16.46
N CYS A 30 8.79 -8.37 -17.65
CA CYS A 30 9.66 -9.26 -18.41
C CYS A 30 10.86 -8.49 -19.01
N GLU A 31 11.81 -8.06 -18.17
CA GLU A 31 13.17 -7.76 -18.66
C GLU A 31 13.86 -9.07 -19.02
N ARG A 32 13.76 -9.40 -20.31
CA ARG A 32 14.47 -10.44 -21.09
C ARG A 32 15.51 -11.23 -20.27
N ASN A 33 15.13 -12.45 -19.88
CA ASN A 33 15.94 -13.58 -19.39
C ASN A 33 15.95 -13.91 -17.89
N ARG A 34 15.16 -13.26 -17.04
CA ARG A 34 14.91 -13.74 -15.67
C ARG A 34 13.50 -13.34 -15.26
N GLY A 35 12.59 -14.33 -15.16
CA GLY A 35 11.21 -14.10 -14.75
C GLY A 35 11.14 -13.24 -13.49
N GLY A 36 10.42 -12.13 -13.58
CA GLY A 36 10.32 -11.14 -12.51
C GLY A 36 9.02 -10.36 -12.67
N GLY A 37 7.97 -10.81 -11.99
CA GLY A 37 6.77 -9.99 -11.82
C GLY A 37 6.95 -9.03 -10.65
N THR A 38 6.45 -7.80 -10.77
CA THR A 38 6.42 -6.84 -9.66
C THR A 38 5.05 -6.87 -9.00
N LEU A 39 5.04 -6.89 -7.67
CA LEU A 39 3.84 -6.77 -6.84
C LEU A 39 3.84 -5.42 -6.14
N GLN A 40 2.81 -4.60 -6.36
CA GLN A 40 2.63 -3.33 -5.66
C GLN A 40 1.33 -3.36 -4.86
N ILE A 41 1.41 -2.97 -3.58
CA ILE A 41 0.27 -2.84 -2.67
C ILE A 41 0.01 -1.36 -2.43
N TRP A 42 -1.23 -0.94 -2.68
CA TRP A 42 -1.71 0.42 -2.49
C TRP A 42 -2.74 0.41 -1.38
N ARG A 43 -2.45 1.13 -0.30
CA ARG A 43 -3.42 1.40 0.76
C ARG A 43 -3.73 2.89 0.71
N MET A 44 -4.96 3.23 0.33
CA MET A 44 -5.39 4.62 0.34
C MET A 44 -5.40 5.12 1.79
N ILE A 45 -5.00 6.36 1.99
CA ILE A 45 -5.02 6.97 3.32
C ILE A 45 -6.46 7.03 3.83
N ASP A 46 -6.69 6.48 5.03
CA ASP A 46 -7.98 6.47 5.72
C ASP A 46 -8.65 7.85 5.81
N LEU A 47 -7.85 8.93 5.92
CA LEU A 47 -8.32 10.32 5.94
C LEU A 47 -9.06 10.76 4.66
N ILE A 48 -8.94 10.02 3.56
CA ILE A 48 -9.59 10.36 2.29
C ILE A 48 -11.07 9.93 2.28
N TYR A 49 -11.43 8.86 3.00
CA TYR A 49 -12.77 8.26 2.93
C TYR A 49 -13.44 8.01 4.29
N ARG A 50 -12.71 8.13 5.40
CA ARG A 50 -13.25 8.04 6.77
C ARG A 50 -13.30 9.43 7.43
N PRO A 51 -14.18 9.63 8.42
CA PRO A 51 -14.18 10.85 9.24
C PRO A 51 -12.82 11.06 9.91
N GLU A 52 -12.28 12.27 9.78
CA GLU A 52 -10.95 12.63 10.28
C GLU A 52 -10.78 12.35 11.78
N ASP A 53 -11.78 12.71 12.59
CA ASP A 53 -11.76 12.53 14.06
C ASP A 53 -11.59 11.06 14.48
N GLU A 54 -12.25 10.14 13.76
CA GLU A 54 -12.14 8.70 14.04
C GLU A 54 -10.76 8.17 13.68
N VAL A 55 -10.22 8.58 12.53
CA VAL A 55 -8.90 8.16 12.06
C VAL A 55 -7.80 8.68 12.96
N LEU A 56 -7.87 9.94 13.38
CA LEU A 56 -6.91 10.54 14.32
C LEU A 56 -6.96 9.85 15.69
N THR A 57 -8.16 9.57 16.20
CA THR A 57 -8.34 8.83 17.46
C THR A 57 -7.74 7.43 17.39
N GLU A 58 -7.87 6.76 16.25
CA GLU A 58 -7.27 5.44 16.03
C GLU A 58 -5.74 5.51 15.90
N LEU A 59 -5.22 6.46 15.12
CA LEU A 59 -3.77 6.70 14.95
C LEU A 59 -3.07 6.98 16.28
N GLU A 60 -3.73 7.72 17.19
CA GLU A 60 -3.14 8.06 18.48
C GLU A 60 -2.94 6.82 19.37
N LYS A 61 -3.72 5.75 19.19
CA LYS A 61 -3.51 4.47 19.88
C LYS A 61 -2.22 3.77 19.43
N PHE A 62 -1.84 3.94 18.17
CA PHE A 62 -0.68 3.29 17.58
C PHE A 62 0.60 4.12 17.69
N LYS A 63 0.49 5.41 17.99
CA LYS A 63 1.62 6.34 18.14
C LYS A 63 2.71 5.81 19.07
N SER A 64 2.34 5.29 20.24
CA SER A 64 3.29 4.72 21.20
C SER A 64 4.06 3.52 20.63
N HIS A 65 3.40 2.69 19.82
CA HIS A 65 4.01 1.52 19.20
C HIS A 65 4.96 1.91 18.06
N VAL A 66 4.57 2.84 17.20
CA VAL A 66 5.42 3.35 16.11
C VAL A 66 6.69 4.00 16.67
N LEU A 67 6.56 4.81 17.73
CA LEU A 67 7.71 5.43 18.39
C LEU A 67 8.68 4.39 18.96
N LEU A 68 8.16 3.30 19.54
CA LEU A 68 8.99 2.20 20.05
C LEU A 68 9.76 1.50 18.92
N CYS A 69 9.10 1.18 17.81
CA CYS A 69 9.76 0.54 16.66
C CYS A 69 10.82 1.44 16.03
N ALA A 70 10.54 2.74 15.89
CA ALA A 70 11.49 3.71 15.33
C ALA A 70 12.75 3.89 16.20
N TYR A 71 12.63 3.76 17.53
CA TYR A 71 13.77 3.85 18.44
C TYR A 71 14.63 2.58 18.47
N ASN A 72 14.06 1.44 18.05
CA ASN A 72 14.73 0.13 18.01
C ASN A 72 15.23 -0.25 16.61
N SER A 73 15.19 0.68 15.64
CA SER A 73 15.60 0.50 14.24
C SER A 73 17.00 1.07 13.97
#